data_AF-A0A554LQF8-F1
#
_entry.id   AF-A0A554LQF8-F1
#
_cell.length_a   1.000
_cell.length_b   1.000
_cell.length_c   1.000
_cell.angle_alpha   90.00
_cell.angle_beta   90.00
_cell.angle_gamma   90.00
#
_symmetry.space_group_name_H-M   'P 1'
#
loop_
_entity.id
_entity.type
_entity.pdbx_description
1 polymer ?
#
loop_
_entity_poly.entity_id
_entity_poly.type
_entity_poly.pdbx_seq_one_letter_code
_entity_poly.pdbx_strand_id
1 'polypeptide(L)'
;MEGLISYSAMDDNELVEASKSNPEIFGELILRYQERLFRFIRRISYFCIEDIDDIVQETFIKAYRSLNIFDTDLKFSTWIYQIARNATIDAIRKKQTRPQTVCQFFAVRRW
;
A
#
# COMPACT_ATOMS: atom_id res chain seq x y z
N MET A 1 -16.28 -9.26 24.44
CA MET A 1 -15.44 -8.44 23.54
C MET A 1 -15.14 -9.26 22.28
N GLU A 2 -16.14 -9.97 21.77
CA GLU A 2 -17.07 -9.55 20.70
C GLU A 2 -16.38 -9.51 19.33
N GLY A 3 -16.59 -10.58 18.55
CA GLY A 3 -16.62 -10.47 17.09
C GLY A 3 -15.33 -10.73 16.30
N LEU A 4 -14.47 -11.68 16.69
CA LEU A 4 -13.51 -12.30 15.76
C LEU A 4 -14.24 -13.18 14.72
N ILE A 5 -15.18 -12.59 13.99
CA ILE A 5 -15.96 -13.21 12.94
C ILE A 5 -15.04 -13.34 11.72
N SER A 6 -14.64 -14.57 11.39
CA SER A 6 -14.50 -15.18 10.05
C SER A 6 -14.03 -14.35 8.83
N TYR A 7 -13.38 -13.19 8.95
CA TYR A 7 -12.91 -12.41 7.80
C TYR A 7 -11.79 -13.12 7.03
N SER A 8 -11.09 -14.07 7.67
CA SER A 8 -10.04 -14.89 7.05
C SER A 8 -10.54 -15.80 5.92
N ALA A 9 -11.84 -16.10 5.86
CA ALA A 9 -12.44 -16.94 4.81
C ALA A 9 -12.98 -16.14 3.62
N MET A 10 -13.14 -14.82 3.75
CA MET A 10 -13.67 -13.96 2.69
C MET A 10 -12.63 -13.72 1.59
N ASP A 11 -13.11 -13.50 0.38
CA ASP A 11 -12.25 -13.09 -0.73
C ASP A 11 -11.74 -11.65 -0.52
N ASP A 12 -10.59 -11.33 -1.10
CA ASP A 12 -10.00 -10.00 -0.94
C ASP A 12 -10.90 -8.89 -1.50
N ASN A 13 -11.62 -9.14 -2.60
CA ASN A 13 -12.51 -8.13 -3.18
C ASN A 13 -13.75 -7.90 -2.30
N GLU A 14 -14.26 -8.95 -1.63
CA GLU A 14 -15.35 -8.81 -0.65
C GLU A 14 -14.90 -8.01 0.58
N LEU A 15 -13.69 -8.26 1.06
CA LEU A 15 -13.10 -7.49 2.15
C LEU A 15 -12.92 -6.02 1.78
N VAL A 16 -12.56 -5.72 0.53
CA VAL A 16 -12.48 -4.34 0.03
C VAL A 16 -13.84 -3.64 0.10
N GLU A 17 -14.91 -4.28 -0.41
CA GLU A 17 -16.24 -3.67 -0.37
C GLU A 17 -16.73 -3.46 1.07
N ALA A 18 -16.53 -4.45 1.94
CA ALA A 18 -16.91 -4.34 3.35
C ALA A 18 -16.12 -3.22 4.06
N SER A 19 -14.84 -3.05 3.71
CA SER A 19 -13.97 -2.02 4.27
C SER A 19 -14.40 -0.58 3.92
N LYS A 20 -15.20 -0.37 2.87
CA LYS A 20 -15.73 0.97 2.53
C LYS A 20 -16.73 1.49 3.57
N SER A 21 -17.45 0.60 4.24
CA SER A 21 -18.44 0.96 5.27
C SER A 21 -17.94 0.71 6.69
N ASN A 22 -17.01 -0.24 6.86
CA ASN A 22 -16.42 -0.57 8.15
C ASN A 22 -14.88 -0.57 8.06
N PRO A 23 -14.22 0.53 8.47
CA PRO A 23 -12.77 0.68 8.39
C PRO A 23 -11.96 -0.43 9.08
N GLU A 24 -12.52 -1.03 10.13
CA GLU A 24 -11.86 -2.07 10.93
C GLU A 24 -11.55 -3.33 10.09
N ILE A 25 -12.37 -3.59 9.06
CA ILE A 25 -12.24 -4.77 8.18
C ILE A 25 -10.99 -4.67 7.30
N PHE A 26 -10.51 -3.45 7.01
CA PHE A 26 -9.30 -3.24 6.20
C PHE A 26 -8.06 -3.83 6.89
N GLY A 27 -8.10 -3.99 8.22
CA GLY A 27 -7.05 -4.65 8.99
C GLY A 27 -6.75 -6.08 8.51
N GLU A 28 -7.75 -6.82 8.04
CA GLU A 28 -7.56 -8.17 7.50
C GLU A 28 -6.73 -8.15 6.21
N LEU A 29 -6.97 -7.16 5.33
CA LEU A 29 -6.16 -6.97 4.12
C LEU A 29 -4.72 -6.60 4.48
N ILE A 30 -4.51 -5.79 5.51
CA ILE A 30 -3.17 -5.46 6.01
C ILE A 30 -2.45 -6.73 6.46
N LEU A 31 -3.08 -7.55 7.30
CA LEU A 31 -2.51 -8.80 7.81
C LEU A 31 -2.12 -9.76 6.67
N ARG A 32 -2.97 -9.90 5.65
CA ARG A 32 -2.73 -10.78 4.49
C ARG A 32 -1.57 -10.31 3.60
N TYR A 33 -1.39 -9.01 3.45
CA TYR A 33 -0.49 -8.45 2.44
C TYR A 33 0.81 -7.85 2.99
N GLN A 34 0.89 -7.48 4.27
CA GLN A 34 2.05 -6.78 4.83
C GLN A 34 3.39 -7.49 4.53
N GLU A 35 3.47 -8.79 4.82
CA GLU A 35 4.70 -9.55 4.66
C GLU A 35 5.02 -9.83 3.19
N ARG A 36 3.98 -9.97 2.36
CA ARG A 36 4.10 -10.16 0.91
C ARG A 36 4.65 -8.91 0.24
N LEU A 37 4.11 -7.74 0.60
CA LEU A 37 4.56 -6.44 0.11
C LEU A 37 5.97 -6.13 0.61
N PHE A 38 6.27 -6.40 1.88
CA PHE A 38 7.62 -6.25 2.44
C PHE A 38 8.65 -7.04 1.61
N ARG A 39 8.40 -8.34 1.39
CA ARG A 39 9.28 -9.20 0.58
C ARG A 39 9.41 -8.71 -0.86
N PHE A 40 8.32 -8.26 -1.45
CA PHE A 40 8.31 -7.72 -2.80
C PHE A 40 9.18 -6.46 -2.90
N ILE A 41 8.95 -5.47 -2.03
CA ILE A 41 9.70 -4.21 -2.00
C ILE A 41 11.18 -4.48 -1.74
N ARG A 42 11.50 -5.36 -0.80
CA ARG A 42 12.87 -5.80 -0.51
C ARG A 42 13.57 -6.41 -1.73
N ARG A 43 12.83 -7.10 -2.61
CA ARG A 43 13.38 -7.71 -3.83
C ARG A 43 13.61 -6.69 -4.95
N ILE A 44 12.79 -5.64 -5.03
CA ILE A 44 12.84 -4.65 -6.12
C ILE A 44 13.63 -3.38 -5.74
N SER A 45 14.14 -3.29 -4.52
CA SER A 45 14.86 -2.13 -4.00
C SER A 45 16.00 -2.53 -3.08
N TYR A 46 16.89 -1.58 -2.76
CA TYR A 46 18.03 -1.77 -1.86
C TYR A 46 17.86 -0.99 -0.54
N PHE A 47 16.61 -0.82 -0.12
CA PHE A 47 16.28 -0.11 1.12
C PHE A 47 16.64 -0.92 2.37
N CYS A 48 16.90 -0.22 3.48
CA CYS A 48 16.98 -0.87 4.79
C CYS A 48 15.58 -1.31 5.25
N ILE A 49 15.51 -2.08 6.33
CA ILE A 49 14.25 -2.64 6.81
C ILE A 49 13.27 -1.53 7.18
N GLU A 50 13.76 -0.49 7.84
CA GLU A 50 12.98 0.67 8.30
C GLU A 50 12.38 1.44 7.10
N ASP A 51 13.19 1.69 6.07
CA ASP A 51 12.74 2.32 4.82
C ASP A 51 11.65 1.46 4.13
N ILE A 52 11.74 0.13 4.20
CA ILE A 52 10.75 -0.78 3.59
C ILE A 52 9.44 -0.75 4.38
N ASP A 53 9.50 -0.79 5.71
CA ASP A 53 8.31 -0.73 6.57
C ASP A 53 7.54 0.58 6.34
N ASP A 54 8.25 1.71 6.23
CA ASP A 54 7.66 3.01 5.88
C ASP A 54 6.95 2.96 4.50
N ILE A 55 7.55 2.32 3.50
CA ILE A 55 6.93 2.17 2.17
C ILE A 55 5.70 1.26 2.21
N VAL A 56 5.75 0.16 2.98
CA VAL A 56 4.60 -0.73 3.17
C VAL A 56 3.45 0.02 3.83
N GLN A 57 3.73 0.80 4.88
CA GLN A 57 2.72 1.61 5.55
C GLN A 57 2.11 2.64 4.60
N GLU A 58 2.94 3.41 3.88
CA GLU A 58 2.47 4.39 2.89
C GLU A 58 1.62 3.73 1.79
N THR A 59 1.97 2.51 1.38
CA THR A 59 1.20 1.72 0.40
C THR A 59 -0.21 1.47 0.91
N PHE A 60 -0.37 1.00 2.15
CA PHE A 60 -1.69 0.75 2.73
C PHE A 60 -2.49 2.05 2.95
N ILE A 61 -1.84 3.14 3.34
CA ILE A 61 -2.50 4.46 3.47
C ILE A 61 -3.03 4.91 2.11
N LYS A 62 -2.22 4.82 1.05
CA LYS A 62 -2.64 5.16 -0.33
C LYS A 62 -3.77 4.27 -0.81
N ALA A 63 -3.69 2.97 -0.55
CA ALA A 63 -4.73 2.01 -0.91
C ALA A 63 -6.05 2.32 -0.21
N TYR A 64 -6.03 2.53 1.11
CA TYR A 64 -7.23 2.85 1.87
C TYR A 64 -7.88 4.16 1.40
N ARG A 65 -7.09 5.20 1.12
CA ARG A 65 -7.59 6.49 0.58
C ARG A 65 -8.21 6.34 -0.81
N SER A 66 -7.77 5.35 -1.58
CA SER A 66 -8.21 5.12 -2.96
C SER A 66 -9.24 3.99 -3.05
N LEU A 67 -9.69 3.45 -1.91
CA LEU A 67 -10.56 2.28 -1.85
C LEU A 67 -11.93 2.55 -2.51
N ASN A 68 -12.45 3.78 -2.36
CA ASN A 68 -13.74 4.17 -2.93
C ASN A 68 -13.75 4.21 -4.47
N ILE A 69 -12.59 4.32 -5.11
CA ILE A 69 -12.43 4.35 -6.56
C ILE A 69 -11.84 3.05 -7.11
N PHE A 70 -11.63 2.05 -6.25
CA PHE A 70 -11.16 0.73 -6.68
C PHE A 70 -12.25 0.04 -7.50
N ASP A 71 -11.84 -0.46 -8.67
CA ASP A 71 -12.67 -1.26 -9.57
C ASP A 71 -12.66 -2.73 -9.12
N THR A 72 -13.82 -3.23 -8.69
CA THR A 72 -14.00 -4.60 -8.19
C THR A 72 -13.80 -5.67 -9.25
N ASP A 73 -13.80 -5.32 -10.54
CA ASP A 73 -13.50 -6.26 -11.63
C ASP A 73 -12.00 -6.61 -11.67
N LEU A 74 -11.15 -5.79 -11.04
CA LEU A 74 -9.74 -6.07 -10.86
C LEU A 74 -9.50 -6.88 -9.59
N LYS A 75 -8.45 -7.70 -9.59
CA LYS A 75 -7.99 -8.38 -8.37
C LYS A 75 -7.31 -7.36 -7.45
N PHE A 76 -7.75 -7.29 -6.19
CA PHE A 76 -7.11 -6.46 -5.18
C PHE A 76 -5.59 -6.68 -5.10
N SER A 77 -5.15 -7.94 -5.17
CA SER A 77 -3.72 -8.30 -5.21
C SER A 77 -2.96 -7.52 -6.29
N THR A 78 -3.43 -7.54 -7.53
CA THR A 78 -2.78 -6.82 -8.65
C THR A 78 -2.72 -5.32 -8.37
N TRP A 79 -3.80 -4.75 -7.87
CA TRP A 79 -3.90 -3.32 -7.59
C TRP A 79 -2.97 -2.88 -6.45
N ILE A 80 -2.93 -3.60 -5.33
CA ILE A 80 -2.07 -3.24 -4.19
C ILE A 80 -0.58 -3.35 -4.55
N TYR A 81 -0.18 -4.30 -5.40
CA TYR A 81 1.20 -4.38 -5.90
C TYR A 81 1.57 -3.21 -6.82
N GLN A 82 0.62 -2.66 -7.59
CA GLN A 82 0.86 -1.45 -8.39
C GLN A 82 1.10 -0.23 -7.48
N ILE A 83 0.28 -0.08 -6.43
CA ILE A 83 0.47 0.98 -5.44
C ILE A 83 1.83 0.83 -4.75
N ALA A 84 2.19 -0.39 -4.33
CA ALA A 84 3.47 -0.68 -3.69
C ALA A 84 4.66 -0.34 -4.58
N ARG A 85 4.59 -0.72 -5.86
CA ARG A 85 5.61 -0.39 -6.86
C ARG A 85 5.75 1.13 -7.03
N ASN A 86 4.63 1.84 -7.14
CA ASN A 86 4.65 3.30 -7.29
C ASN A 86 5.20 3.98 -6.04
N ALA A 87 4.78 3.56 -4.84
CA ALA A 87 5.32 4.06 -3.58
C ALA A 87 6.83 3.82 -3.44
N THR A 88 7.31 2.65 -3.88
CA THR A 88 8.75 2.34 -3.91
C THR A 88 9.51 3.28 -4.85
N ILE A 89 8.98 3.52 -6.06
CA ILE A 89 9.58 4.44 -7.02
C ILE A 89 9.61 5.88 -6.47
N ASP A 90 8.53 6.32 -5.83
CA ASP A 90 8.46 7.63 -5.18
C ASP A 90 9.51 7.75 -4.06
N ALA A 91 9.68 6.72 -3.25
CA ALA A 91 10.70 6.69 -2.20
C ALA A 91 12.12 6.75 -2.78
N ILE A 92 12.39 6.01 -3.86
CA ILE A 92 13.68 6.05 -4.57
C ILE A 92 13.95 7.46 -5.09
N ARG A 93 12.96 8.09 -5.74
CA ARG A 93 13.06 9.47 -6.23
C ARG A 93 13.31 10.44 -5.09
N LYS A 94 12.57 10.34 -3.98
CA LYS A 94 12.72 11.21 -2.80
C LYS A 94 14.12 11.11 -2.18
N LYS A 95 14.73 9.92 -2.18
CA LYS A 95 16.10 9.70 -1.68
C LYS A 95 17.14 10.31 -2.63
N GLN A 96 16.87 10.33 -3.95
CA GLN A 96 17.73 10.98 -4.95
C GLN A 96 17.55 12.51 -4.99
N THR A 97 16.34 13.02 -4.77
CA THR A 97 16.02 14.45 -4.79
C THR A 97 16.18 15.13 -3.44
N ARG A 98 16.70 14.45 -2.41
CA ARG A 98 17.30 15.11 -1.26
C ARG A 98 18.73 15.46 -1.67
N PRO A 99 19.03 16.67 -2.19
CA PRO A 99 20.41 17.09 -2.22
C PRO A 99 20.86 17.19 -0.75
N GLN A 100 22.10 16.80 -0.47
CA GLN A 100 22.78 17.38 0.67
C GLN A 100 22.87 18.88 0.37
N THR A 101 21.88 19.65 0.86
CA THR A 101 21.69 21.10 0.67
C THR A 101 21.03 21.53 -0.65
N VAL A 102 20.07 22.46 -0.50
CA VAL A 102 19.31 23.31 -1.46
C VAL A 102 18.13 22.74 -2.27
N CYS A 103 16.93 23.05 -1.74
CA CYS A 103 15.78 23.71 -2.37
C CYS A 103 15.79 23.84 -3.91
N GLN A 104 14.92 23.12 -4.64
CA GLN A 104 13.94 23.71 -5.58
C GLN A 104 12.95 22.69 -6.22
N PHE A 105 11.68 23.09 -6.20
CA PHE A 105 10.62 22.99 -7.22
C PHE A 105 10.06 21.65 -7.74
N PHE A 106 8.74 21.56 -7.58
CA PHE A 106 7.80 20.60 -8.16
C PHE A 106 7.80 20.56 -9.70
N ALA A 107 7.71 19.36 -10.26
CA ALA A 107 6.60 18.88 -11.09
C ALA A 107 7.00 17.57 -11.78
N VAL A 108 6.07 16.59 -11.82
CA VAL A 108 5.67 15.83 -13.04
C VAL A 108 4.89 14.58 -12.62
N ARG A 109 3.60 14.62 -13.01
CA ARG A 109 2.70 13.52 -13.37
C ARG A 109 2.21 12.57 -12.28
N ARG A 110 1.15 13.07 -11.65
CA ARG A 110 -0.12 12.40 -11.35
C ARG A 110 -0.50 11.38 -12.46
N TRP A 111 -0.67 10.13 -12.06
CA TRP A 111 -1.65 9.19 -12.60
C TRP A 111 -2.63 8.93 -11.46
#